data_AF-A0A7H1MZ11-F1
#
_entry.id   AF-A0A7H1MZ11-F1
#
_cell.length_a   1.000
_cell.length_b   1.000
_cell.length_c   1.000
_cell.angle_alpha   90.00
_cell.angle_beta   90.00
_cell.angle_gamma   90.00
#
_symmetry.space_group_name_H-M   'P 1'
#
loop_
_entity.id
_entity.type
_entity.pdbx_description
1 polymer ?
#
loop_
_entity_poly.entity_id
_entity_poly.type
_entity_poly.pdbx_seq_one_letter_code
_entity_poly.pdbx_strand_id
1 'polypeptide(L)'
;MFDGSFAGLGIVALSLTLGVSAAAGAATPTMFLESAAISGAATTIRVNRVPVRTQAGTIIYKDISLPFIVDGKGNVTLDQVGLSIVASPTLITSAFKPGTYNGISDSNYVVGSPGSAGGGRVSGSILGTSSYYGFSANWVSGPIAGHPYQAALIKAGITSATQAYGVVGYVYSTSFLPGWHAGDIVGAVQTSNTLLLTNYGTDNIPDTALTFTLCPTSAAC
;
A
#
# COMPACT_ATOMS: atom_id res chain seq x y z
N MET A 1 -72.23 26.80 57.99
CA MET A 1 -70.98 27.44 57.55
C MET A 1 -69.90 26.37 57.56
N PHE A 2 -69.79 25.63 56.46
CA PHE A 2 -68.67 24.74 56.14
C PHE A 2 -68.63 24.70 54.61
N ASP A 3 -67.67 25.40 54.03
CA ASP A 3 -67.40 25.46 52.60
C ASP A 3 -66.21 24.51 52.34
N GLY A 4 -66.42 23.50 51.52
CA GLY A 4 -65.47 22.44 51.21
C GLY A 4 -65.00 22.56 49.77
N SER A 5 -63.89 23.28 49.58
CA SER A 5 -63.21 23.44 48.29
C SER A 5 -62.45 22.15 47.90
N PHE A 6 -62.77 21.60 46.73
CA PHE A 6 -62.03 20.51 46.10
C PHE A 6 -60.85 21.08 45.29
N ALA A 7 -59.63 20.94 45.81
CA ALA A 7 -58.41 21.15 45.04
C ALA A 7 -58.02 19.83 44.35
N GLY A 8 -58.31 19.73 43.04
CA GLY A 8 -57.85 18.63 42.21
C GLY A 8 -56.34 18.73 41.96
N LEU A 9 -55.58 17.78 42.49
CA LEU A 9 -54.17 17.59 42.15
C LEU A 9 -54.04 17.11 40.71
N GLY A 10 -53.33 17.89 39.88
CA GLY A 10 -52.89 17.47 38.56
C GLY A 10 -51.85 16.35 38.65
N ILE A 11 -52.13 15.22 38.01
CA ILE A 11 -51.18 14.13 37.80
C ILE A 11 -50.19 14.60 36.72
N VAL A 12 -48.95 14.91 37.11
CA VAL A 12 -47.84 15.10 36.18
C VAL A 12 -47.28 13.73 35.84
N ALA A 13 -47.56 13.23 34.63
CA ALA A 13 -46.95 12.01 34.11
C ALA A 13 -45.50 12.31 33.68
N LEU A 14 -44.54 11.86 34.48
CA LEU A 14 -43.11 11.94 34.18
C LEU A 14 -42.73 10.72 33.33
N SER A 15 -42.71 10.87 32.00
CA SER A 15 -42.25 9.82 31.09
C SER A 15 -40.73 9.67 31.17
N LEU A 16 -40.26 8.62 31.83
CA LEU A 16 -38.86 8.23 31.89
C LEU A 16 -38.51 7.43 30.62
N THR A 17 -37.93 8.08 29.62
CA THR A 17 -37.35 7.40 28.45
C THR A 17 -36.04 6.72 28.86
N LEU A 18 -36.07 5.40 29.06
CA LEU A 18 -34.87 4.58 29.13
C LEU A 18 -34.19 4.58 27.76
N GLY A 19 -33.15 5.38 27.62
CA GLY A 19 -32.22 5.29 26.49
C GLY A 19 -31.52 3.94 26.53
N VAL A 20 -31.96 2.99 25.73
CA VAL A 20 -31.18 1.78 25.42
C VAL A 20 -29.99 2.26 24.61
N SER A 21 -28.84 2.45 25.25
CA SER A 21 -27.58 2.52 24.54
C SER A 21 -27.35 1.13 23.93
N ALA A 22 -27.62 1.02 22.63
CA ALA A 22 -27.19 -0.14 21.86
C ALA A 22 -25.69 -0.29 22.08
N ALA A 23 -25.28 -1.37 22.75
CA ALA A 23 -23.89 -1.76 22.76
C ALA A 23 -23.50 -1.96 21.29
N ALA A 24 -22.71 -1.02 20.76
CA ALA A 24 -22.16 -1.15 19.42
C ALA A 24 -21.48 -2.51 19.34
N GLY A 25 -22.01 -3.39 18.50
CA GLY A 25 -21.48 -4.74 18.33
C GLY A 25 -20.00 -4.63 17.99
N ALA A 26 -19.16 -5.03 18.93
CA ALA A 26 -17.72 -4.96 18.77
C ALA A 26 -17.32 -5.81 17.55
N ALA A 27 -16.61 -5.21 16.59
CA ALA A 27 -16.25 -5.92 15.37
C ALA A 27 -15.38 -7.14 15.70
N THR A 28 -15.67 -8.31 15.13
CA THR A 28 -14.80 -9.48 15.31
C THR A 28 -13.41 -9.14 14.78
N PRO A 29 -12.34 -9.29 15.59
CA PRO A 29 -10.99 -9.07 15.10
C PRO A 29 -10.70 -9.98 13.90
N THR A 30 -10.16 -9.41 12.83
CA THR A 30 -9.92 -10.14 11.58
C THR A 30 -8.60 -9.71 10.97
N MET A 31 -7.91 -10.64 10.32
CA MET A 31 -6.71 -10.35 9.52
C MET A 31 -7.05 -10.50 8.04
N PHE A 32 -6.47 -9.62 7.20
CA PHE A 32 -6.71 -9.57 5.76
C PHE A 32 -5.43 -9.90 4.99
N LEU A 33 -5.07 -11.19 4.92
CA LEU A 33 -3.83 -11.64 4.27
C LEU A 33 -3.79 -11.31 2.78
N GLU A 34 -4.94 -11.26 2.12
CA GLU A 34 -5.11 -10.88 0.73
C GLU A 34 -4.66 -9.44 0.42
N SER A 35 -4.59 -8.61 1.45
CA SER A 35 -4.15 -7.21 1.36
C SER A 35 -2.69 -7.00 1.82
N ALA A 36 -1.98 -8.09 2.16
CA ALA A 36 -0.61 -8.05 2.65
C ALA A 36 0.42 -8.30 1.54
N ALA A 37 1.67 -7.85 1.75
CA ALA A 37 2.78 -8.14 0.85
C ALA A 37 3.49 -9.44 1.28
N ILE A 38 3.33 -10.52 0.50
CA ILE A 38 3.93 -11.83 0.80
C ILE A 38 5.20 -12.01 -0.01
N SER A 39 6.29 -12.39 0.66
CA SER A 39 7.57 -12.74 0.03
C SER A 39 8.13 -14.01 0.67
N GLY A 40 8.79 -14.85 -0.12
CA GLY A 40 9.51 -16.03 0.36
C GLY A 40 11.02 -15.85 0.18
N ALA A 41 11.81 -16.28 1.15
CA ALA A 41 13.26 -16.34 1.05
C ALA A 41 13.79 -17.58 1.80
N ALA A 42 14.51 -18.45 1.08
CA ALA A 42 15.03 -19.73 1.59
C ALA A 42 13.94 -20.54 2.31
N THR A 43 14.03 -20.69 3.63
CA THR A 43 13.09 -21.44 4.47
C THR A 43 12.09 -20.55 5.21
N THR A 44 11.88 -19.30 4.80
CA THR A 44 10.99 -18.36 5.51
C THR A 44 10.03 -17.66 4.57
N ILE A 45 8.75 -17.58 4.98
CA ILE A 45 7.76 -16.69 4.38
C ILE A 45 7.66 -15.43 5.24
N ARG A 46 7.75 -14.26 4.62
CA ARG A 46 7.51 -12.96 5.22
C ARG A 46 6.22 -12.38 4.66
N VAL A 47 5.28 -12.08 5.55
CA VAL A 47 4.04 -11.39 5.23
C VAL A 47 4.12 -10.01 5.86
N ASN A 48 4.38 -9.00 5.04
CA ASN A 48 4.55 -7.63 5.49
C ASN A 48 3.23 -6.88 5.39
N ARG A 49 2.98 -6.00 6.36
CA ARG A 49 1.83 -5.11 6.43
C ARG A 49 0.49 -5.83 6.33
N VAL A 50 0.30 -6.90 7.09
CA VAL A 50 -1.01 -7.54 7.27
C VAL A 50 -1.95 -6.55 7.96
N PRO A 51 -3.05 -6.13 7.31
CA PRO A 51 -4.07 -5.35 7.98
C PRO A 51 -4.79 -6.26 8.99
N VAL A 52 -4.88 -5.79 10.22
CA VAL A 52 -5.63 -6.42 11.30
C VAL A 52 -6.66 -5.43 11.79
N ARG A 53 -7.93 -5.77 11.66
CA ARG A 53 -9.03 -5.01 12.27
C ARG A 53 -9.12 -5.38 13.74
N THR A 54 -8.99 -4.40 14.62
CA THR A 54 -9.16 -4.57 16.06
C THR A 54 -10.64 -4.64 16.43
N GLN A 55 -10.91 -5.00 17.68
CA GLN A 55 -12.28 -5.02 18.22
C GLN A 55 -12.96 -3.64 18.16
N ALA A 56 -12.18 -2.56 18.19
CA ALA A 56 -12.64 -1.18 18.04
C ALA A 56 -12.87 -0.77 16.57
N GLY A 57 -12.65 -1.67 15.61
CA GLY A 57 -12.76 -1.38 14.17
C GLY A 57 -11.54 -0.67 13.56
N THR A 58 -10.52 -0.34 14.36
CA THR A 58 -9.28 0.28 13.87
C THR A 58 -8.44 -0.72 13.09
N ILE A 59 -7.85 -0.29 11.97
CA ILE A 59 -6.87 -1.10 11.23
C ILE A 59 -5.47 -0.82 11.79
N ILE A 60 -4.78 -1.88 12.22
CA ILE A 60 -3.35 -1.87 12.55
C ILE A 60 -2.62 -2.78 11.56
N TYR A 61 -1.31 -2.57 11.39
CA TYR A 61 -0.50 -3.36 10.47
C TYR A 61 0.50 -4.23 11.24
N LYS A 62 0.62 -5.50 10.85
CA LYS A 62 1.57 -6.47 11.42
C LYS A 62 2.47 -7.04 10.34
N ASP A 63 3.75 -7.22 10.66
CA ASP A 63 4.67 -8.03 9.87
C ASP A 63 4.79 -9.41 10.53
N ILE A 64 4.63 -10.46 9.73
CA ILE A 64 4.65 -11.85 10.15
C ILE A 64 5.83 -12.55 9.46
N SER A 65 6.64 -13.25 10.26
CA SER A 65 7.70 -14.14 9.76
C SER A 65 7.30 -15.58 10.12
N LEU A 66 7.23 -16.42 9.10
CA LEU A 66 6.90 -17.84 9.19
C LEU A 66 8.12 -18.65 8.71
N PRO A 67 9.05 -19.01 9.61
CA PRO A 67 10.15 -19.89 9.27
C PRO A 67 9.69 -21.35 9.24
N PHE A 68 10.32 -22.12 8.36
CA PHE A 68 10.11 -23.54 8.19
C PHE A 68 11.44 -24.27 8.42
N ILE A 69 11.36 -25.45 9.01
CA ILE A 69 12.48 -26.39 9.15
C ILE A 69 12.26 -27.52 8.15
N VAL A 70 13.34 -27.91 7.47
CA VAL A 70 13.38 -29.11 6.64
C VAL A 70 14.29 -30.11 7.33
N ASP A 71 13.75 -31.28 7.69
CA ASP A 71 14.55 -32.32 8.32
C ASP A 71 15.43 -33.08 7.31
N GLY A 72 16.31 -33.95 7.80
CA GLY A 72 17.18 -34.77 6.94
C GLY A 72 16.45 -35.78 6.05
N LYS A 73 15.12 -35.90 6.16
CA LYS A 73 14.26 -36.74 5.33
C LYS A 73 13.43 -35.90 4.34
N GLY A 74 13.53 -34.58 4.38
CA GLY A 74 12.79 -33.66 3.52
C GLY A 74 11.40 -33.28 4.05
N ASN A 75 11.05 -33.63 5.30
CA ASN A 75 9.78 -33.19 5.88
C ASN A 75 9.85 -31.71 6.25
N VAL A 76 8.81 -30.96 5.90
CA VAL A 76 8.69 -29.52 6.17
C VAL A 76 7.77 -29.29 7.37
N THR A 77 8.27 -28.58 8.38
CA THR A 77 7.48 -28.17 9.56
C THR A 77 7.62 -26.69 9.81
N LEU A 78 6.56 -26.03 10.28
CA LEU A 78 6.66 -24.65 10.74
C LEU A 78 7.53 -24.58 12.00
N ASP A 79 8.53 -23.71 11.99
CA ASP A 79 9.34 -23.42 13.17
C ASP A 79 8.58 -22.45 14.07
N GLN A 80 7.98 -22.99 15.13
CA GLN A 80 7.24 -22.20 16.10
C GLN A 80 8.14 -21.32 16.96
N VAL A 81 9.42 -21.62 17.09
CA VAL A 81 10.38 -20.83 17.89
C VAL A 81 10.81 -19.59 17.12
N GLY A 82 10.99 -19.72 15.81
CA GLY A 82 11.33 -18.60 14.92
C GLY A 82 10.14 -17.76 14.46
N LEU A 83 8.90 -18.17 14.74
CA LEU A 83 7.71 -17.42 14.36
C LEU A 83 7.69 -16.05 15.05
N SER A 84 7.56 -14.99 14.26
CA SER A 84 7.50 -13.63 14.81
C SER A 84 6.33 -12.85 14.23
N ILE A 85 5.57 -12.18 15.10
CA ILE A 85 4.54 -11.22 14.71
C ILE A 85 4.87 -9.89 15.39
N VAL A 86 5.21 -8.88 14.61
CA VAL A 86 5.61 -7.56 15.12
C VAL A 86 4.73 -6.48 14.53
N ALA A 87 4.65 -5.32 15.18
CA ALA A 87 4.03 -4.16 14.56
C ALA A 87 4.81 -3.78 13.30
N SER A 88 4.12 -3.58 12.18
CA SER A 88 4.78 -3.06 10.99
C SER A 88 5.36 -1.69 11.30
N PRO A 89 6.56 -1.37 10.79
CA PRO A 89 7.10 -0.02 10.91
C PRO A 89 6.09 1.02 10.43
N THR A 90 5.97 2.11 11.18
CA THR A 90 5.21 3.28 10.72
C THR A 90 5.86 3.78 9.45
N LEU A 91 5.14 3.70 8.32
CA LEU A 91 5.64 4.30 7.09
C LEU A 91 5.69 5.80 7.34
N ILE A 92 6.88 6.37 7.17
CA ILE A 92 7.04 7.80 7.10
C ILE A 92 6.45 8.19 5.74
N THR A 93 5.11 8.34 5.71
CA THR A 93 4.23 8.56 4.56
C THR A 93 4.08 7.33 3.64
N SER A 94 2.85 6.85 3.41
CA SER A 94 2.61 6.01 2.23
C SER A 94 2.67 6.93 1.01
N ALA A 95 3.87 7.18 0.49
CA ALA A 95 4.06 8.12 -0.61
C ALA A 95 3.22 7.74 -1.84
N PHE A 96 3.04 6.44 -2.11
CA PHE A 96 2.32 5.94 -3.28
C PHE A 96 0.94 5.42 -2.89
N LYS A 97 -0.10 5.78 -3.67
CA LYS A 97 -1.47 5.29 -3.44
C LYS A 97 -1.71 4.08 -4.34
N PRO A 98 -2.13 2.92 -3.79
CA PRO A 98 -2.54 1.81 -4.63
C PRO A 98 -3.86 2.12 -5.34
N GLY A 99 -4.04 1.51 -6.51
CA GLY A 99 -5.29 1.59 -7.26
C GLY A 99 -5.09 1.61 -8.77
N THR A 100 -6.19 1.83 -9.49
CA THR A 100 -6.19 1.98 -10.95
C THR A 100 -6.00 3.45 -11.30
N TYR A 101 -5.08 3.71 -12.21
CA TYR A 101 -4.74 5.02 -12.70
C TYR A 101 -5.02 5.12 -14.20
N ASN A 102 -5.52 6.26 -14.65
CA ASN A 102 -5.59 6.58 -16.06
C ASN A 102 -4.22 7.09 -16.52
N GLY A 103 -3.68 6.50 -17.58
CA GLY A 103 -2.41 6.85 -18.19
C GLY A 103 -2.57 7.50 -19.57
N ILE A 104 -1.60 7.30 -20.45
CA ILE A 104 -1.67 7.81 -21.83
C ILE A 104 -2.72 7.04 -22.63
N SER A 105 -3.40 7.74 -23.55
CA SER A 105 -4.33 7.14 -24.52
C SER A 105 -5.43 6.30 -23.87
N ASP A 106 -5.94 6.77 -22.71
CA ASP A 106 -6.98 6.12 -21.92
C ASP A 106 -6.65 4.68 -21.50
N SER A 107 -5.35 4.36 -21.42
CA SER A 107 -4.88 3.07 -20.92
C SER A 107 -4.86 3.05 -19.41
N ASN A 108 -5.41 2.00 -18.83
CA ASN A 108 -5.41 1.79 -17.39
C ASN A 108 -4.10 1.18 -16.92
N TYR A 109 -3.63 1.66 -15.77
CA TYR A 109 -2.45 1.19 -15.09
C TYR A 109 -2.81 0.85 -13.65
N VAL A 110 -2.32 -0.28 -13.14
CA VAL A 110 -2.52 -0.68 -11.75
C VAL A 110 -1.26 -0.36 -10.97
N VAL A 111 -1.39 0.52 -9.98
CA VAL A 111 -0.36 0.76 -8.97
C VAL A 111 -0.58 -0.20 -7.81
N GLY A 112 0.43 -1.02 -7.54
CA GLY A 112 0.38 -2.02 -6.47
C GLY A 112 0.40 -1.38 -5.08
N SER A 113 -0.03 -2.16 -4.08
CA SER A 113 0.11 -1.78 -2.67
C SER A 113 1.58 -1.47 -2.34
N PRO A 114 1.86 -0.34 -1.68
CA PRO A 114 3.22 0.01 -1.30
C PRO A 114 3.85 -1.09 -0.44
N GLY A 115 5.02 -1.56 -0.84
CA GLY A 115 5.79 -2.55 -0.10
C GLY A 115 6.77 -1.90 0.88
N SER A 116 7.28 -2.69 1.83
CA SER A 116 8.45 -2.30 2.62
C SER A 116 9.71 -2.82 1.95
N ALA A 117 10.62 -1.91 1.63
CA ALA A 117 12.00 -2.25 1.28
C ALA A 117 12.89 -2.04 2.52
N GLY A 118 13.95 -2.84 2.66
CA GLY A 118 14.84 -2.80 3.81
C GLY A 118 15.37 -1.39 4.10
N GLY A 119 15.59 -1.09 5.40
CA GLY A 119 16.05 0.22 5.85
C GLY A 119 14.97 1.31 5.95
N GLY A 120 13.70 0.92 6.15
CA GLY A 120 12.58 1.86 6.30
C GLY A 120 12.09 2.48 4.99
N ARG A 121 12.43 1.86 3.86
CA ARG A 121 12.07 2.35 2.52
C ARG A 121 10.69 1.86 2.11
N VAL A 122 10.06 2.61 1.21
CA VAL A 122 8.78 2.26 0.60
C VAL A 122 9.04 1.86 -0.84
N SER A 123 8.50 0.72 -1.27
CA SER A 123 8.53 0.33 -2.68
C SER A 123 7.17 0.57 -3.34
N GLY A 124 7.18 0.87 -4.63
CA GLY A 124 5.99 0.95 -5.47
C GLY A 124 6.19 0.22 -6.78
N SER A 125 5.10 -0.07 -7.46
CA SER A 125 5.10 -0.68 -8.79
C SER A 125 3.90 -0.22 -9.58
N ILE A 126 4.06 -0.17 -10.90
CA ILE A 126 2.98 0.08 -11.86
C ILE A 126 2.97 -1.01 -12.92
N LEU A 127 1.78 -1.39 -13.38
CA LEU A 127 1.57 -2.35 -14.45
C LEU A 127 0.48 -1.85 -15.38
N GLY A 128 0.79 -1.67 -16.66
CA GLY A 128 -0.21 -1.39 -17.70
C GLY A 128 -1.10 -2.61 -17.94
N THR A 129 -2.42 -2.40 -17.95
CA THR A 129 -3.41 -3.48 -18.16
C THR A 129 -3.64 -3.80 -19.64
N SER A 130 -3.21 -2.90 -20.54
CA SER A 130 -3.28 -3.11 -21.98
C SER A 130 -2.21 -4.10 -22.44
N SER A 131 -2.62 -5.08 -23.24
CA SER A 131 -1.73 -6.02 -23.92
C SER A 131 -1.00 -5.41 -25.14
N TYR A 132 -1.30 -4.16 -25.50
CA TYR A 132 -0.76 -3.51 -26.70
C TYR A 132 0.12 -2.30 -26.38
N TYR A 133 -0.23 -1.51 -25.35
CA TYR A 133 0.36 -0.17 -25.12
C TYR A 133 0.81 0.06 -23.66
N GLY A 134 1.09 -1.02 -22.93
CA GLY A 134 1.50 -0.95 -21.52
C GLY A 134 3.01 -1.06 -21.30
N PHE A 135 3.43 -0.67 -20.11
CA PHE A 135 4.75 -1.01 -19.54
C PHE A 135 4.58 -1.41 -18.07
N SER A 136 5.65 -1.92 -17.48
CA SER A 136 5.76 -2.06 -16.04
C SER A 136 6.99 -1.34 -15.51
N ALA A 137 6.91 -0.85 -14.28
CA ALA A 137 8.06 -0.32 -13.57
C ALA A 137 7.90 -0.55 -12.08
N ASN A 138 9.03 -0.54 -11.37
CA ASN A 138 9.05 -0.63 -9.92
C ASN A 138 10.12 0.29 -9.36
N TRP A 139 9.87 0.86 -8.19
CA TRP A 139 10.72 1.88 -7.57
C TRP A 139 10.78 1.74 -6.06
N VAL A 140 11.80 2.34 -5.45
CA VAL A 140 12.04 2.34 -4.01
C VAL A 140 12.41 3.75 -3.56
N SER A 141 11.86 4.19 -2.43
CA SER A 141 12.13 5.51 -1.87
C SER A 141 13.40 5.53 -1.01
N GLY A 142 13.86 6.75 -0.71
CA GLY A 142 14.91 6.99 0.29
C GLY A 142 16.32 7.11 -0.29
N PRO A 143 17.34 7.14 0.59
CA PRO A 143 18.72 7.43 0.19
C PRO A 143 19.30 6.41 -0.79
N ILE A 144 20.16 6.90 -1.70
CA ILE A 144 20.90 6.10 -2.69
C ILE A 144 21.80 5.05 -2.03
N ALA A 145 22.43 5.38 -0.91
CA ALA A 145 23.24 4.43 -0.15
C ALA A 145 22.35 3.34 0.48
N GLY A 146 22.62 2.07 0.19
CA GLY A 146 21.82 0.91 0.59
C GLY A 146 20.56 0.69 -0.25
N HIS A 147 20.39 1.42 -1.36
CA HIS A 147 19.27 1.26 -2.28
C HIS A 147 19.43 -0.01 -3.13
N PRO A 148 18.36 -0.76 -3.47
CA PRO A 148 18.47 -1.95 -4.32
C PRO A 148 19.12 -1.68 -5.69
N TYR A 149 18.90 -0.48 -6.22
CA TYR A 149 19.47 -0.02 -7.50
C TYR A 149 20.70 0.89 -7.32
N GLN A 150 21.35 0.89 -6.16
CA GLN A 150 22.45 1.82 -5.84
C GLN A 150 23.52 1.87 -6.94
N ALA A 151 24.00 0.72 -7.42
CA ALA A 151 25.06 0.68 -8.43
C ALA A 151 24.65 1.34 -9.76
N ALA A 152 23.41 1.10 -10.20
CA ALA A 152 22.86 1.70 -11.41
C ALA A 152 22.68 3.21 -11.25
N LEU A 153 22.14 3.66 -10.11
CA LEU A 153 21.91 5.07 -9.83
C LEU A 153 23.22 5.86 -9.72
N ILE A 154 24.24 5.30 -9.06
CA ILE A 154 25.58 5.92 -9.00
C ILE A 154 26.20 5.99 -10.39
N LYS A 155 26.12 4.91 -11.18
CA LYS A 155 26.66 4.89 -12.55
C LYS A 155 26.00 5.94 -13.44
N ALA A 156 24.70 6.15 -13.25
CA ALA A 156 23.92 7.16 -13.96
C ALA A 156 24.16 8.59 -13.46
N GLY A 157 24.91 8.79 -12.36
CA GLY A 157 25.16 10.11 -11.79
C GLY A 157 23.98 10.66 -10.96
N ILE A 158 23.04 9.80 -10.56
CA ILE A 158 21.92 10.16 -9.68
C ILE A 158 22.38 10.09 -8.23
N THR A 159 22.45 11.25 -7.59
CA THR A 159 22.88 11.40 -6.19
C THR A 159 21.77 11.89 -5.26
N SER A 160 20.70 12.44 -5.83
CA SER A 160 19.54 12.92 -5.09
C SER A 160 18.63 11.77 -4.65
N ALA A 161 17.94 11.94 -3.52
CA ALA A 161 16.88 11.05 -3.04
C ALA A 161 15.50 11.76 -3.03
N THR A 162 15.35 12.82 -3.82
CA THR A 162 14.10 13.60 -3.92
C THR A 162 12.95 12.85 -4.58
N GLN A 163 13.26 11.76 -5.29
CA GLN A 163 12.29 10.86 -5.90
C GLN A 163 12.52 9.44 -5.39
N ALA A 164 11.52 8.57 -5.55
CA ALA A 164 11.77 7.14 -5.45
C ALA A 164 12.33 6.65 -6.78
N TYR A 165 13.42 5.90 -6.74
CA TYR A 165 14.09 5.47 -7.95
C TYR A 165 13.90 3.98 -8.21
N GLY A 166 13.88 3.64 -9.49
CA GLY A 166 13.44 2.35 -9.95
C GLY A 166 13.97 2.01 -11.32
N VAL A 167 13.40 0.94 -11.87
CA VAL A 167 13.68 0.50 -13.23
C VAL A 167 12.39 0.13 -13.95
N VAL A 168 12.38 0.33 -15.27
CA VAL A 168 11.36 -0.22 -16.16
C VAL A 168 11.56 -1.72 -16.29
N GLY A 169 10.50 -2.50 -16.08
CA GLY A 169 10.51 -3.95 -16.21
C GLY A 169 10.36 -4.40 -17.66
N TYR A 170 9.21 -4.11 -18.27
CA TYR A 170 8.93 -4.38 -19.68
C TYR A 170 8.24 -3.19 -20.33
N VAL A 171 8.33 -3.10 -21.66
CA VAL A 171 7.57 -2.17 -22.51
C VAL A 171 6.97 -2.97 -23.66
N TYR A 172 5.65 -2.96 -23.85
CA TYR A 172 4.99 -3.74 -24.91
C TYR A 172 5.33 -3.22 -26.31
N SER A 173 5.40 -1.90 -26.47
CA SER A 173 5.75 -1.28 -27.74
C SER A 173 6.38 0.09 -27.55
N THR A 174 7.60 0.24 -28.03
CA THR A 174 8.34 1.51 -28.02
C THR A 174 7.77 2.53 -28.99
N SER A 175 6.97 2.10 -29.97
CA SER A 175 6.28 3.00 -30.90
C SER A 175 5.19 3.83 -30.22
N PHE A 176 4.58 3.32 -29.15
CA PHE A 176 3.52 4.00 -28.40
C PHE A 176 4.02 4.66 -27.13
N LEU A 177 5.18 4.22 -26.64
CA LEU A 177 5.90 4.82 -25.51
C LEU A 177 7.31 5.21 -26.00
N PRO A 178 7.43 6.20 -26.90
CA PRO A 178 8.72 6.59 -27.43
C PRO A 178 9.65 7.06 -26.31
N GLY A 179 10.87 6.55 -26.33
CA GLY A 179 11.87 6.84 -25.30
C GLY A 179 11.74 6.01 -24.02
N TRP A 180 10.85 5.02 -23.96
CA TRP A 180 10.77 4.06 -22.84
C TRP A 180 11.31 2.69 -23.25
N HIS A 181 12.31 2.19 -22.54
CA HIS A 181 12.89 0.88 -22.76
C HIS A 181 12.97 0.08 -21.44
N ALA A 182 12.94 -1.25 -21.57
CA ALA A 182 13.17 -2.13 -20.43
C ALA A 182 14.59 -1.93 -19.89
N GLY A 183 14.71 -1.84 -18.56
CA GLY A 183 15.98 -1.58 -17.87
C GLY A 183 16.31 -0.11 -17.67
N ASP A 184 15.55 0.82 -18.26
CA ASP A 184 15.74 2.25 -18.05
C ASP A 184 15.49 2.62 -16.58
N ILE A 185 16.26 3.59 -16.07
CA ILE A 185 16.08 4.15 -14.74
C ILE A 185 14.86 5.06 -14.73
N VAL A 186 14.00 4.88 -13.73
CA VAL A 186 12.83 5.75 -13.51
C VAL A 186 12.88 6.44 -12.16
N GLY A 187 12.41 7.68 -12.13
CA GLY A 187 12.08 8.41 -10.91
C GLY A 187 10.58 8.52 -10.74
N ALA A 188 10.08 8.30 -9.53
CA ALA A 188 8.67 8.29 -9.18
C ALA A 188 8.36 9.32 -8.08
N VAL A 189 7.35 10.15 -8.34
CA VAL A 189 6.81 11.13 -7.41
C VAL A 189 5.30 11.03 -7.41
N GLN A 190 4.69 10.95 -6.23
CA GLN A 190 3.24 11.01 -6.09
C GLN A 190 2.86 12.29 -5.36
N THR A 191 1.96 13.06 -5.97
CA THR A 191 1.36 14.25 -5.38
C THR A 191 -0.15 14.11 -5.43
N SER A 192 -0.78 14.02 -4.25
CA SER A 192 -2.22 13.76 -4.14
C SER A 192 -2.63 12.49 -4.93
N ASN A 193 -3.46 12.62 -5.96
CA ASN A 193 -3.94 11.52 -6.82
C ASN A 193 -3.10 11.35 -8.10
N THR A 194 -2.04 12.13 -8.28
CA THR A 194 -1.21 12.08 -9.48
C THR A 194 0.11 11.38 -9.19
N LEU A 195 0.42 10.36 -9.99
CA LEU A 195 1.73 9.72 -10.04
C LEU A 195 2.48 10.25 -11.27
N LEU A 196 3.66 10.80 -11.08
CA LEU A 196 4.59 11.16 -12.14
C LEU A 196 5.72 10.13 -12.17
N LEU A 197 5.95 9.54 -13.35
CA LEU A 197 7.13 8.73 -13.64
C LEU A 197 7.99 9.44 -14.67
N THR A 198 9.24 9.74 -14.30
CA THR A 198 10.26 10.32 -15.18
C THR A 198 11.22 9.22 -15.61
N ASN A 199 11.43 9.07 -16.92
CA ASN A 199 12.47 8.21 -17.47
C ASN A 199 13.80 8.99 -17.59
N TYR A 200 14.88 8.34 -17.16
CA TYR A 200 16.26 8.83 -17.21
C TYR A 200 17.17 7.97 -18.09
N GLY A 201 16.65 6.87 -18.67
CA GLY A 201 17.44 5.94 -19.45
C GLY A 201 18.60 5.37 -18.64
N THR A 202 19.82 5.79 -18.96
CA THR A 202 21.05 5.32 -18.30
C THR A 202 21.87 6.40 -17.61
N ASP A 203 21.39 7.64 -17.56
CA ASP A 203 22.08 8.77 -16.95
C ASP A 203 21.16 9.56 -15.98
N ASN A 204 21.51 10.81 -15.66
CA ASN A 204 20.76 11.66 -14.73
C ASN A 204 19.98 12.77 -15.44
N ILE A 205 19.86 12.70 -16.76
CA ILE A 205 19.13 13.64 -17.60
C ILE A 205 17.75 13.04 -17.88
N PRO A 206 16.65 13.72 -17.54
CA PRO A 206 15.32 13.26 -17.91
C PRO A 206 15.14 13.19 -19.44
N ASP A 207 14.80 12.01 -19.95
CA ASP A 207 14.48 11.80 -21.37
C ASP A 207 13.01 12.14 -21.66
N THR A 208 12.12 11.64 -20.81
CA THR A 208 10.66 11.78 -20.97
C THR A 208 9.95 11.54 -19.63
N ALA A 209 8.67 11.89 -19.53
CA ALA A 209 7.88 11.66 -18.33
C ALA A 209 6.42 11.37 -18.63
N LEU A 210 5.80 10.53 -17.80
CA LEU A 210 4.41 10.14 -17.89
C LEU A 210 3.68 10.45 -16.59
N THR A 211 2.48 11.01 -16.75
CA THR A 211 1.60 11.37 -15.64
C THR A 211 0.42 10.41 -15.63
N PHE A 212 0.13 9.87 -14.45
CA PHE A 212 -0.98 8.98 -14.22
C PHE A 212 -1.89 9.59 -13.16
N THR A 213 -3.20 9.48 -13.33
CA THR A 213 -4.18 10.01 -12.37
C THR A 213 -5.00 8.88 -11.77
N LEU A 214 -4.99 8.76 -10.44
CA LEU A 214 -5.76 7.77 -9.69
C LEU A 214 -7.25 7.96 -9.96
N CYS A 215 -7.90 6.89 -10.38
CA CYS A 215 -9.31 6.93 -10.76
C CYS A 215 -10.20 6.97 -9.51
N PRO A 216 -11.35 7.67 -9.59
CA PRO A 216 -12.19 7.92 -8.42
C PRO A 216 -12.83 6.65 -7.84
N THR A 217 -12.89 5.56 -8.62
CA THR A 217 -13.29 4.23 -8.14
C THR A 217 -12.28 3.19 -8.61
N SER A 218 -12.05 2.15 -7.80
CA SER A 218 -11.05 1.11 -8.11
C SER A 218 -11.41 0.21 -9.30
N ALA A 219 -12.63 0.33 -9.85
CA ALA A 219 -13.17 -0.57 -10.87
C ALA A 219 -12.95 -0.10 -12.32
N ALA A 220 -12.86 1.21 -12.57
CA ALA A 220 -12.58 1.74 -13.91
C ALA A 220 -12.20 3.22 -13.87
N CYS A 221 -11.26 3.57 -14.74
CA CYS A 221 -11.27 4.82 -15.49
C CYS A 221 -12.04 4.52 -16.79
#